data_AF-A0A7Y5R1Q3-F1
#
_entry.id   AF-A0A7Y5R1Q3-F1
#
_cell.length_a   1.000
_cell.length_b   1.000
_cell.length_c   1.000
_cell.angle_alpha   90.00
_cell.angle_beta   90.00
_cell.angle_gamma   90.00
#
_symmetry.space_group_name_H-M   'P 1'
#
loop_
_entity.id
_entity.type
_entity.pdbx_description
1 polymer ?
#
loop_
_entity_poly.entity_id
_entity_poly.type
_entity_poly.pdbx_seq_one_letter_code
_entity_poly.pdbx_strand_id
1 'polypeptide(L)' 'MHTQNFIEAIKANDISKLNTPIDSGSVAAINAQMGNIAYKTGKKIYWVEAKGNFGKNKKANKLMKANYYNGWELPSI' A
#
# COMPACT_ATOMS: atom_id res chain seq x y z
N MET A 1 4.41 -3.66 22.85
CA MET A 1 2.98 -3.62 23.23
C MET A 1 2.16 -3.20 22.01
N HIS A 2 1.81 -4.15 21.13
CA HIS A 2 0.89 -3.97 20.00
C HIS A 2 -0.15 -5.08 20.00
N THR A 3 0.30 -6.33 20.18
CA THR A 3 -0.57 -7.50 20.33
C THR A 3 -1.55 -7.38 21.50
N GLN A 4 -1.12 -6.81 22.63
CA GLN A 4 -2.01 -6.56 23.78
C GLN A 4 -3.15 -5.60 23.41
N ASN A 5 -2.83 -4.43 22.84
CA ASN A 5 -3.83 -3.46 22.38
C ASN A 5 -4.78 -4.05 21.32
N PHE A 6 -4.25 -4.85 20.38
CA PHE A 6 -5.07 -5.54 19.40
C PHE A 6 -6.07 -6.52 20.04
N ILE A 7 -5.61 -7.34 21.00
CA ILE A 7 -6.48 -8.25 21.75
C ILE A 7 -7.55 -7.47 22.55
N GLU A 8 -7.19 -6.34 23.15
CA GLU A 8 -8.14 -5.49 23.88
C GLU A 8 -9.21 -4.90 22.97
N ALA A 9 -8.84 -4.40 21.79
CA ALA A 9 -9.78 -3.90 20.80
C ALA A 9 -10.75 -4.99 20.31
N ILE A 10 -10.26 -6.23 20.10
CA ILE A 10 -11.11 -7.38 19.78
C ILE A 10 -12.09 -7.67 20.91
N LYS A 11 -11.61 -7.78 22.15
CA LYS A 11 -12.45 -8.06 23.32
C LYS A 11 -13.53 -7.00 23.52
N ALA A 12 -13.22 -5.74 23.22
CA ALA A 12 -14.16 -4.64 23.30
C ALA A 12 -15.10 -4.53 22.08
N ASN A 13 -14.81 -5.27 21.01
CA ASN A 13 -15.46 -5.12 19.71
C ASN A 13 -15.50 -3.65 19.23
N ASP A 14 -14.39 -2.93 19.43
CA ASP A 14 -14.30 -1.49 19.20
C ASP A 14 -13.01 -1.14 18.46
N ILE A 15 -13.15 -0.80 17.18
CA ILE A 15 -12.03 -0.49 16.29
C ILE A 15 -11.31 0.81 16.66
N SER A 16 -12.01 1.75 17.34
CA SER A 16 -11.41 3.04 17.73
C SER A 16 -10.30 2.88 18.77
N LYS A 17 -10.22 1.72 19.42
CA LYS A 17 -9.18 1.37 20.39
C LYS A 17 -7.88 0.91 19.76
N LEU A 18 -7.82 0.69 18.44
CA LEU A 18 -6.60 0.29 17.77
C LEU A 18 -5.60 1.45 17.71
N ASN A 19 -4.43 1.26 18.31
CA ASN A 19 -3.32 2.20 18.20
C ASN A 19 -2.72 2.20 16.78
N THR A 20 -2.87 1.09 16.05
CA THR A 20 -2.37 0.90 14.68
C THR A 20 -3.48 0.37 13.79
N PRO A 21 -4.40 1.23 13.32
CA PRO A 21 -5.46 0.82 12.41
C PRO A 21 -4.88 0.40 11.05
N ILE A 22 -5.64 -0.39 10.28
CA ILE A 22 -5.18 -0.94 8.99
C ILE A 22 -4.78 0.16 8.00
N ASP A 23 -5.44 1.31 8.03
CA ASP A 23 -5.16 2.44 7.14
C ASP A 23 -3.74 2.98 7.33
N SER A 24 -3.26 3.04 8.58
CA SER A 24 -1.87 3.43 8.85
C SER A 24 -0.85 2.47 8.24
N GLY A 25 -1.15 1.16 8.28
CA GLY A 25 -0.34 0.13 7.64
C GLY A 25 -0.37 0.23 6.11
N SER A 26 -1.53 0.54 5.54
CA SER A 26 -1.69 0.79 4.10
C SER A 26 -0.83 1.97 3.64
N VAL A 27 -0.88 3.11 4.35
CA VAL A 27 -0.05 4.28 4.04
C VAL A 27 1.45 3.95 4.13
N ALA A 28 1.87 3.22 5.16
CA ALA A 28 3.26 2.79 5.29
C ALA A 28 3.71 1.89 4.12
N ALA A 29 2.88 0.92 3.72
CA ALA A 29 3.16 0.03 2.59
C ALA A 29 3.23 0.78 1.26
N ILE A 30 2.31 1.73 1.01
CA ILE A 30 2.33 2.59 -0.18
C ILE A 30 3.62 3.39 -0.23
N ASN A 31 4.03 4.02 0.88
CA ASN A 31 5.27 4.80 0.95
C ASN A 31 6.51 3.96 0.67
N ALA A 32 6.60 2.76 1.25
CA ALA A 32 7.70 1.83 0.98
C ALA A 32 7.73 1.43 -0.51
N GLN A 33 6.56 1.14 -1.10
CA GLN A 33 6.46 0.80 -2.52
C GLN A 33 6.83 1.97 -3.44
N MET A 34 6.48 3.21 -3.09
CA MET A 34 6.92 4.39 -3.83
C MET A 34 8.45 4.49 -3.87
N GLY A 35 9.13 4.24 -2.75
CA GLY A 35 10.60 4.18 -2.70
C GLY A 35 11.19 3.11 -3.63
N ASN A 36 10.62 1.89 -3.60
CA ASN A 36 11.03 0.80 -4.48
C ASN A 36 10.84 1.14 -5.97
N ILE A 37 9.73 1.79 -6.32
CA ILE A 37 9.44 2.22 -7.69
C ILE A 37 10.41 3.32 -8.13
N ALA A 38 10.71 4.29 -7.26
CA ALA A 38 11.69 5.34 -7.55
C ALA A 38 13.07 4.74 -7.85
N TYR A 39 13.50 3.80 -6.99
CA TYR A 39 14.76 3.07 -7.17
C TYR A 39 14.80 2.30 -8.50
N LYS A 40 13.78 1.46 -8.78
CA LYS A 40 13.72 0.65 -10.02
C LYS A 40 13.61 1.48 -11.29
N THR A 41 13.06 2.70 -11.21
CA THR A 41 12.97 3.61 -12.37
C THR A 41 14.18 4.50 -12.54
N GLY A 42 15.08 4.56 -11.53
CA GLY A 42 16.27 5.42 -11.53
C GLY A 42 15.93 6.91 -11.58
N LYS A 43 14.74 7.31 -11.13
CA LYS A 43 14.23 8.68 -11.24
C LYS A 43 13.43 9.08 -10.01
N LYS A 44 13.40 10.38 -9.74
CA LYS A 44 12.42 10.96 -8.81
C LYS A 44 11.01 10.79 -9.39
N ILE A 45 10.08 10.31 -8.58
CA ILE A 45 8.67 10.13 -8.94
C ILE A 45 7.80 11.05 -8.09
N TYR A 46 6.61 11.38 -8.59
CA TYR A 46 5.67 12.29 -7.92
C TYR A 46 4.32 11.61 -7.82
N TRP A 47 3.79 11.56 -6.60
CA TRP A 47 2.47 11.01 -6.32
C TRP A 47 1.38 12.02 -6.65
N VAL A 48 0.33 11.58 -7.35
CA VAL A 48 -0.87 12.35 -7.64
C VAL A 48 -2.00 11.73 -6.84
N GLU A 49 -2.26 12.29 -5.65
CA GLU A 49 -3.22 11.76 -4.68
C GLU A 49 -4.62 11.57 -5.28
N ALA A 50 -5.13 12.58 -6.00
CA ALA A 50 -6.43 12.52 -6.67
C ALA A 50 -6.58 11.37 -7.68
N LYS A 51 -5.47 10.81 -8.18
CA LYS A 51 -5.47 9.67 -9.13
C LYS A 51 -4.97 8.38 -8.48
N GLY A 52 -4.48 8.43 -7.25
CA GLY A 52 -3.82 7.33 -6.58
C GLY A 52 -2.67 6.71 -7.41
N ASN A 53 -1.91 7.52 -8.16
CA ASN A 53 -0.83 7.02 -9.02
C ASN A 53 0.24 8.09 -9.35
N PHE A 54 1.19 7.78 -10.23
CA PHE A 54 2.29 8.67 -10.62
C PHE A 54 1.99 9.56 -11.85
N GLY A 55 0.72 9.90 -12.08
CA GLY A 55 0.28 10.77 -13.16
C GLY A 55 0.69 10.25 -14.55
N LYS A 56 1.44 11.06 -15.31
CA LYS A 56 1.90 10.71 -16.68
C LYS A 56 3.08 9.72 -16.70
N ASN A 57 3.64 9.33 -15.54
CA ASN A 57 4.80 8.44 -15.49
C ASN A 57 4.39 6.97 -15.71
N LYS A 58 4.27 6.58 -16.98
CA LYS A 58 3.91 5.21 -17.39
C LYS A 58 4.85 4.13 -16.85
N LYS A 59 6.16 4.42 -16.75
CA LYS A 59 7.15 3.46 -16.24
C LYS A 59 6.93 3.16 -14.75
N ALA A 60 6.69 4.19 -13.94
CA ALA A 60 6.37 4.01 -12.53
C ALA A 60 5.01 3.32 -12.33
N ASN A 61 3.99 3.75 -13.07
CA ASN A 61 2.64 3.16 -12.99
C ASN A 61 2.64 1.65 -13.35
N LYS A 62 3.48 1.21 -14.30
CA LYS A 62 3.61 -0.21 -14.65
C LYS A 62 4.12 -1.09 -13.48
N LEU A 63 4.80 -0.50 -12.50
CA LEU A 63 5.34 -1.20 -11.34
C LEU A 63 4.41 -1.18 -10.12
N MET A 64 3.23 -0.56 -10.24
CA MET A 64 2.23 -0.54 -9.16
C MET A 64 1.47 -1.86 -9.01
N LYS A 65 1.41 -2.66 -10.08
CA LYS A 65 0.76 -3.96 -10.08
C LYS A 65 1.79 -5.07 -10.26
N ALA A 66 1.52 -6.22 -9.68
CA ALA A 66 2.30 -7.42 -9.93
C ALA A 66 2.08 -7.91 -11.37
N ASN A 67 3.17 -8.34 -12.01
CA ASN A 67 3.10 -9.09 -13.27
C ASN A 67 3.29 -10.57 -12.93
N TYR A 68 2.25 -11.36 -13.14
CA TYR A 68 2.25 -12.79 -12.87
C TYR A 68 2.68 -13.54 -14.14
N TYR A 69 3.57 -14.52 -14.00
CA TYR A 69 4.16 -15.27 -15.13
C TYR A 69 3.75 -16.76 -15.14
N ASN A 70 2.79 -17.13 -14.30
CA ASN A 70 2.32 -18.50 -14.11
C ASN A 70 0.93 -18.75 -14.73
N GLY A 71 0.50 -17.91 -15.67
CA GLY A 71 -0.83 -17.96 -16.27
C GLY A 71 -1.97 -17.49 -15.35
N TRP A 72 -1.64 -16.98 -14.17
CA TRP A 72 -2.62 -16.41 -13.24
C TRP A 72 -2.90 -14.94 -13.59
N GLU A 73 -4.17 -14.55 -13.61
CA GLU A 73 -4.61 -13.17 -13.79
C GLU A 73 -5.32 -12.67 -12.53
N LEU A 74 -5.11 -11.39 -12.20
CA LEU A 74 -5.79 -10.77 -11.06
C LEU A 74 -7.30 -10.72 -11.33
N PRO A 75 -8.15 -11.28 -10.45
CA PRO A 75 -9.60 -11.23 -10.64
C PRO A 75 -10.11 -9.80 -10.76
N SER A 76 -10.98 -9.57 -11.74
CA SER A 76 -11.75 -8.33 -11.86
C SER A 76 -12.98 -8.40 -10.93
N ILE A 77 -13.19 -7.35 -10.14
CA ILE A 77 -14.45 -7.10 -9.42
C ILE A 77 -15.46 -6.47 -10.38
#